data_AF-A0A377G849-F1
#
_entry.id   AF-A0A377G849-F1
#
_cell.length_a   1.000
_cell.length_b   1.000
_cell.length_c   1.000
_cell.angle_alpha   90.00
_cell.angle_beta   90.00
_cell.angle_gamma   90.00
#
_symmetry.space_group_name_H-M   'P 1'
#
loop_
_entity.id
_entity.type
_entity.pdbx_description
1 polymer ?
#
loop_
_entity_poly.entity_id
_entity_poly.type
_entity_poly.pdbx_seq_one_letter_code
_entity_poly.pdbx_strand_id
1 'polypeptide(L)'
;MKPNQTLKNRGALSNPDGRFESQTREHFADGWDIEEDILPPLETFLLPEHSKSVISRNDSPDIGFEQSINPYRGCEHGCIYCYARPSHSYVNLSPGIDFETKIFYKVDAAKLLEKEINKKNYVCKPIVLGANTDPYQPAEAKLEITRSLLKVLADHQHPVIIITKNSLIERDLDILSGMATHNLAKVAISITSLSTDLKRIMEPRTTAPSGRLRVIKNLTENHIPVRVMVAPVIPMINDIELEKIMQAAAQSGAKYANYVLIRLPHEVKDLFKEWLSTHFPERAEHVMSLIRQMRGGKEYDAKFGTRMRGEGEYANLLKTRFLLACKRYRLNVEPSPALETGKFCKKGNPPYKQLSLWQDEW
;
A
#
# COMPACT_ATOMS: atom_id res chain seq x y z
N MET A 1 19.66 -12.59 -12.97
CA MET A 1 18.78 -13.70 -12.54
C MET A 1 19.06 -14.84 -13.48
N LYS A 2 19.26 -16.07 -13.02
CA LYS A 2 19.55 -17.18 -13.95
C LYS A 2 18.29 -17.53 -14.76
N PRO A 3 18.40 -17.89 -16.05
CA PRO A 3 17.25 -18.21 -16.90
C PRO A 3 16.39 -19.35 -16.35
N ASN A 4 17.00 -20.36 -15.71
CA ASN A 4 16.27 -21.49 -15.11
C ASN A 4 15.78 -21.29 -13.67
N GLN A 5 15.70 -20.03 -13.20
CA GLN A 5 15.18 -19.73 -11.87
C GLN A 5 13.65 -19.76 -11.85
N THR A 6 13.06 -20.56 -10.95
CA THR A 6 11.60 -20.61 -10.78
C THR A 6 11.07 -19.31 -10.17
N LEU A 7 10.20 -18.60 -10.90
CA LEU A 7 9.51 -17.37 -10.48
C LEU A 7 8.11 -17.61 -9.88
N LYS A 8 7.86 -18.81 -9.36
CA LYS A 8 6.57 -19.13 -8.73
C LYS A 8 6.26 -18.17 -7.57
N ASN A 9 5.03 -17.67 -7.52
CA ASN A 9 4.55 -16.67 -6.54
C ASN A 9 5.30 -15.31 -6.60
N ARG A 10 5.90 -14.99 -7.75
CA ARG A 10 6.46 -13.68 -8.07
C ARG A 10 5.58 -12.95 -9.07
N GLY A 11 5.57 -11.63 -9.00
CA GLY A 11 4.69 -10.82 -9.86
C GLY A 11 5.42 -10.17 -11.02
N ALA A 12 6.69 -9.78 -10.83
CA ALA A 12 7.54 -9.44 -11.97
C ALA A 12 7.98 -10.71 -12.71
N LEU A 13 8.07 -10.63 -14.03
CA LEU A 13 8.54 -11.71 -14.90
C LEU A 13 10.03 -11.55 -15.25
N SER A 14 10.57 -10.34 -15.09
CA SER A 14 11.95 -9.97 -15.36
C SER A 14 12.61 -9.22 -14.21
N ASN A 15 13.93 -9.08 -14.28
CA ASN A 15 14.75 -8.33 -13.31
C ASN A 15 15.63 -7.29 -14.01
N PRO A 16 15.03 -6.26 -14.65
CA PRO A 16 15.76 -5.27 -15.45
C PRO A 16 16.68 -4.43 -14.57
N ASP A 17 17.78 -3.94 -15.14
CA ASP A 17 18.67 -3.02 -14.44
C ASP A 17 17.94 -1.72 -14.05
N GLY A 18 18.34 -1.13 -12.92
CA GLY A 18 17.76 0.12 -12.43
C GLY A 18 18.19 1.31 -13.29
N ARG A 19 17.36 2.34 -13.40
CA ARG A 19 17.62 3.53 -14.24
C ARG A 19 18.94 4.29 -13.96
N PHE A 20 19.54 4.08 -12.80
CA PHE A 20 20.75 4.79 -12.36
C PHE A 20 22.01 3.92 -12.55
N GLU A 21 21.86 2.70 -13.05
CA GLU A 21 22.98 1.83 -13.40
C GLU A 21 23.67 2.35 -14.66
N SER A 22 25.00 2.38 -14.63
CA SER A 22 25.83 2.76 -15.79
C SER A 22 26.12 1.58 -16.73
N GLN A 23 25.83 0.36 -16.28
CA GLN A 23 26.09 -0.88 -17.01
C GLN A 23 24.79 -1.68 -17.09
N THR A 24 24.50 -2.21 -18.28
CA THR A 24 23.40 -3.15 -18.50
C THR A 24 23.94 -4.56 -18.64
N ARG A 25 23.17 -5.54 -18.18
CA ARG A 25 23.49 -6.96 -18.34
C ARG A 25 22.44 -7.65 -19.20
N GLU A 26 22.88 -8.31 -20.25
CA GLU A 26 22.02 -9.14 -21.10
C GLU A 26 22.45 -10.60 -20.98
N HIS A 27 21.46 -11.49 -20.82
CA HIS A 27 21.69 -12.92 -20.91
C HIS A 27 21.60 -13.32 -22.39
N PHE A 28 22.66 -13.91 -22.92
CA PHE A 28 22.70 -14.48 -24.27
C PHE A 28 23.15 -15.93 -24.19
N ALA A 29 22.66 -16.76 -25.12
CA ALA A 29 23.13 -18.13 -25.25
C ALA A 29 24.57 -18.11 -25.78
N ASP A 30 25.50 -18.75 -25.07
CA ASP A 30 26.89 -18.89 -25.49
C ASP A 30 27.09 -20.01 -26.53
N GLY A 31 26.02 -20.71 -26.90
CA GLY A 31 26.00 -21.80 -27.89
C GLY A 31 26.31 -23.18 -27.32
N TRP A 32 26.41 -23.32 -26.00
CA TRP A 32 26.65 -24.59 -25.33
C TRP A 32 25.34 -25.18 -24.80
N ASP A 33 25.00 -26.39 -25.23
CA ASP A 33 23.86 -27.14 -24.71
C ASP A 33 24.25 -27.79 -23.37
N ILE A 34 24.26 -27.00 -22.31
CA ILE A 34 24.42 -27.49 -20.93
C ILE A 34 23.02 -27.77 -20.39
N GLU A 35 22.78 -28.97 -19.89
CA GLU A 35 21.58 -29.26 -19.09
C GLU A 35 21.60 -28.36 -17.85
N GLU A 36 20.83 -27.27 -17.89
CA GLU A 36 20.72 -26.36 -16.76
C GLU A 36 19.75 -26.94 -15.72
N ASP A 37 20.29 -27.33 -14.56
CA ASP A 37 19.50 -27.79 -13.41
C ASP A 37 18.37 -26.81 -13.03
N ILE A 38 17.19 -27.34 -12.71
CA ILE A 38 16.08 -26.54 -12.19
C ILE A 38 16.48 -25.98 -10.82
N LEU A 39 16.67 -24.66 -10.75
CA LEU A 39 17.03 -23.99 -9.52
C LEU A 39 15.84 -23.95 -8.54
N PRO A 40 16.11 -23.97 -7.21
CA PRO A 40 15.06 -23.88 -6.20
C PRO A 40 14.25 -22.59 -6.34
N PRO A 41 13.03 -22.51 -5.77
CA PRO A 41 12.23 -21.29 -5.76
C PRO A 41 13.04 -20.11 -5.21
N LEU A 42 12.92 -18.95 -5.86
CA LEU A 42 13.67 -17.78 -5.46
C LEU A 42 13.30 -17.34 -4.03
N GLU A 43 14.27 -17.27 -3.14
CA GLU A 43 14.07 -16.88 -1.74
C GLU A 43 13.89 -15.36 -1.59
N THR A 44 13.26 -14.96 -0.48
CA THR A 44 13.19 -13.55 -0.06
C THR A 44 14.23 -13.30 1.03
N PHE A 45 15.09 -12.31 0.80
CA PHE A 45 16.10 -11.81 1.72
C PHE A 45 15.58 -10.58 2.48
N LEU A 46 15.74 -10.61 3.81
CA LEU A 46 15.43 -9.50 4.69
C LEU A 46 16.72 -8.79 5.08
N LEU A 47 16.81 -7.50 4.76
CA LEU A 47 18.00 -6.68 4.92
C LEU A 47 17.75 -5.59 5.99
N PRO A 48 18.54 -5.51 7.06
CA PRO A 48 18.38 -4.45 8.05
C PRO A 48 18.71 -3.07 7.44
N GLU A 49 17.86 -2.08 7.68
CA GLU A 49 18.07 -0.68 7.30
C GLU A 49 18.13 0.20 8.56
N HIS A 50 19.29 0.80 8.81
CA HIS A 50 19.51 1.75 9.91
C HIS A 50 19.17 3.18 9.46
N SER A 51 17.90 3.54 9.60
CA SER A 51 17.40 4.86 9.23
C SER A 51 17.73 5.92 10.29
N LYS A 52 17.93 7.18 9.86
CA LYS A 52 18.08 8.33 10.79
C LYS A 52 16.74 8.93 11.23
N SER A 53 15.68 8.72 10.44
CA SER A 53 14.31 9.15 10.70
C SER A 53 13.33 8.09 10.22
N VAL A 54 12.10 8.11 10.76
CA VAL A 54 11.07 7.13 10.39
C VAL A 54 9.86 7.76 9.70
N ILE A 55 9.53 9.01 10.03
CA ILE A 55 8.43 9.75 9.42
C ILE A 55 8.88 10.40 8.11
N SER A 56 8.24 10.01 7.02
CA SER A 56 8.32 10.68 5.72
C SER A 56 7.21 11.72 5.60
N ARG A 57 7.52 12.86 4.97
CA ARG A 57 6.58 13.97 4.76
C ARG A 57 6.36 14.22 3.27
N ASN A 58 5.17 14.67 2.92
CA ASN A 58 4.82 15.06 1.55
C ASN A 58 3.88 16.28 1.57
N ASP A 59 3.84 17.00 0.46
CA ASP A 59 3.04 18.21 0.21
C ASP A 59 2.02 18.00 -0.92
N SER A 60 1.69 16.74 -1.22
CA SER A 60 0.89 16.42 -2.40
C SER A 60 -0.59 16.75 -2.19
N PRO A 61 -1.22 17.54 -3.08
CA PRO A 61 -2.63 17.91 -2.95
C PRO A 61 -3.58 16.74 -3.27
N ASP A 62 -3.07 15.63 -3.79
CA ASP A 62 -3.88 14.47 -4.19
C ASP A 62 -4.19 13.51 -3.05
N ILE A 63 -3.46 13.60 -1.94
CA ILE A 63 -3.56 12.69 -0.82
C ILE A 63 -3.90 13.44 0.46
N GLY A 64 -4.85 12.92 1.23
CA GLY A 64 -5.36 13.57 2.44
C GLY A 64 -4.46 13.40 3.67
N PHE A 65 -3.14 13.25 3.49
CA PHE A 65 -2.20 13.07 4.58
C PHE A 65 -0.83 13.68 4.26
N GLU A 66 -0.19 14.23 5.28
CA GLU A 66 1.15 14.81 5.16
C GLU A 66 2.25 13.85 5.63
N GLN A 67 1.95 13.02 6.64
CA GLN A 67 2.92 12.16 7.32
C GLN A 67 2.65 10.69 7.03
N SER A 68 3.73 9.94 6.75
CA SER A 68 3.64 8.49 6.59
C SER A 68 4.86 7.78 7.14
N ILE A 69 4.69 6.52 7.48
CA ILE A 69 5.77 5.60 7.83
C ILE A 69 5.63 4.36 6.96
N ASN A 70 6.72 4.00 6.30
CA ASN A 70 6.86 2.71 5.63
C ASN A 70 7.86 1.89 6.47
N PRO A 71 7.42 0.85 7.18
CA PRO A 71 8.30 0.00 8.00
C PRO A 71 9.33 -0.76 7.15
N TYR A 72 9.00 -0.95 5.87
CA TYR A 72 9.78 -1.70 4.91
C TYR A 72 10.06 -0.89 3.64
N ARG A 73 11.14 -1.21 2.93
CA ARG A 73 11.38 -0.80 1.54
C ARG A 73 11.49 -2.06 0.68
N GLY A 74 10.72 -2.10 -0.41
CA GLY A 74 10.38 -3.35 -1.08
C GLY A 74 9.09 -3.94 -0.50
N CYS A 75 8.44 -4.80 -1.28
CA CYS A 75 7.20 -5.42 -0.86
C CYS A 75 7.09 -6.84 -1.41
N GLU A 76 7.08 -7.83 -0.53
CA GLU A 76 6.93 -9.25 -0.85
C GLU A 76 5.62 -9.58 -1.56
N HIS A 77 4.61 -8.72 -1.48
CA HIS A 77 3.35 -8.89 -2.20
C HIS A 77 3.55 -9.06 -3.71
N GLY A 78 4.60 -8.45 -4.26
CA GLY A 78 4.97 -8.57 -5.67
C GLY A 78 3.93 -8.01 -6.63
N CYS A 79 3.10 -7.04 -6.22
CA CYS A 79 2.08 -6.49 -7.13
C CYS A 79 2.75 -5.90 -8.39
N ILE A 80 2.44 -6.41 -9.57
CA ILE A 80 3.15 -6.02 -10.82
C ILE A 80 3.03 -4.52 -11.12
N TYR A 81 1.87 -3.93 -10.86
CA TYR A 81 1.58 -2.50 -11.06
C TYR A 81 2.09 -1.59 -9.93
N CYS A 82 2.86 -2.10 -8.96
CA CYS A 82 3.20 -1.33 -7.77
C CYS A 82 4.05 -0.10 -8.12
N TYR A 83 3.51 1.10 -7.90
CA TYR A 83 4.23 2.36 -8.16
C TYR A 83 5.47 2.55 -7.28
N ALA A 84 5.66 1.73 -6.24
CA ALA A 84 6.81 1.76 -5.35
C ALA A 84 8.02 0.98 -5.88
N ARG A 85 7.85 0.13 -6.91
CA ARG A 85 8.93 -0.63 -7.57
C ARG A 85 10.17 0.23 -7.90
N PRO A 86 10.01 1.43 -8.49
CA PRO A 86 11.08 2.40 -8.69
C PRO A 86 11.99 2.72 -7.51
N SER A 87 11.54 2.50 -6.27
CA SER A 87 12.35 2.79 -5.07
C SER A 87 13.62 1.93 -4.98
N HIS A 88 13.63 0.74 -5.61
CA HIS A 88 14.80 -0.13 -5.64
C HIS A 88 15.90 0.37 -6.58
N SER A 89 15.54 1.10 -7.64
CA SER A 89 16.54 1.72 -8.52
C SER A 89 17.46 2.68 -7.75
N TYR A 90 16.96 3.35 -6.70
CA TYR A 90 17.77 4.28 -5.87
C TYR A 90 18.78 3.58 -4.92
N VAL A 91 18.73 2.26 -4.83
CA VAL A 91 19.66 1.45 -4.01
C VAL A 91 20.37 0.42 -4.87
N ASN A 92 20.52 0.70 -6.17
CA ASN A 92 21.21 -0.14 -7.15
C ASN A 92 20.66 -1.57 -7.20
N LEU A 93 19.33 -1.68 -7.10
CA LEU A 93 18.59 -2.93 -7.21
C LEU A 93 17.52 -2.81 -8.28
N SER A 94 17.15 -3.95 -8.88
CA SER A 94 16.12 -3.97 -9.90
C SER A 94 14.74 -3.60 -9.34
N PRO A 95 13.93 -2.79 -10.05
CA PRO A 95 12.51 -2.59 -9.73
C PRO A 95 11.63 -3.81 -10.08
N GLY A 96 12.19 -4.83 -10.75
CA GLY A 96 11.53 -6.10 -11.07
C GLY A 96 11.54 -7.06 -9.87
N ILE A 97 12.21 -8.21 -10.03
CA ILE A 97 12.25 -9.28 -9.03
C ILE A 97 12.94 -8.84 -7.72
N ASP A 98 14.00 -8.04 -7.77
CA ASP A 98 14.68 -7.56 -6.55
C ASP A 98 13.74 -6.78 -5.62
N PHE A 99 12.77 -6.03 -6.16
CA PHE A 99 11.79 -5.29 -5.34
C PHE A 99 10.96 -6.18 -4.39
N GLU A 100 10.67 -7.41 -4.80
CA GLU A 100 9.81 -8.34 -4.07
C GLU A 100 10.58 -9.50 -3.40
N THR A 101 11.92 -9.50 -3.55
CA THR A 101 12.81 -10.51 -2.97
C THR A 101 13.89 -9.91 -2.07
N LYS A 102 14.31 -8.65 -2.25
CA LYS A 102 15.26 -7.96 -1.38
C LYS A 102 14.52 -6.88 -0.60
N ILE A 103 14.11 -7.22 0.62
CA ILE A 103 13.23 -6.37 1.43
C ILE A 103 14.06 -5.75 2.55
N PHE A 104 14.14 -4.44 2.56
CA PHE A 104 14.77 -3.73 3.66
C PHE A 104 13.74 -3.48 4.76
N TYR A 105 14.15 -3.63 6.01
CA TYR A 105 13.30 -3.38 7.18
C TYR A 105 13.98 -2.43 8.16
N LYS A 106 13.20 -1.50 8.71
CA LYS A 106 13.71 -0.48 9.63
C LYS A 106 13.81 -1.02 11.06
N VAL A 107 15.02 -1.47 11.43
CA VAL A 107 15.30 -2.12 12.73
C VAL A 107 14.82 -1.26 13.91
N ASP A 108 15.14 0.03 13.89
CA ASP A 108 14.88 0.95 15.00
C ASP A 108 13.57 1.77 14.84
N ALA A 109 12.62 1.32 14.00
CA ALA A 109 11.46 2.14 13.61
C ALA A 109 10.67 2.71 14.80
N ALA A 110 10.32 1.87 15.78
CA ALA A 110 9.58 2.29 16.98
C ALA A 110 10.37 3.27 17.85
N LYS A 111 11.66 3.02 18.08
CA LYS A 111 12.55 3.89 18.85
C LYS A 111 12.73 5.25 18.19
N LEU A 112 12.88 5.27 16.85
CA LEU A 112 12.96 6.50 16.07
C LEU A 112 11.64 7.27 16.11
N LEU A 113 10.51 6.56 16.06
CA LEU A 113 9.18 7.17 16.16
C LEU A 113 9.00 7.84 17.52
N GLU A 114 9.22 7.11 18.60
CA GLU A 114 9.10 7.62 19.97
C GLU A 114 10.00 8.85 20.17
N LYS A 115 11.25 8.80 19.70
CA LYS A 115 12.17 9.95 19.73
C LYS A 115 11.63 11.15 18.93
N GLU A 116 11.01 10.93 17.77
CA GLU A 116 10.53 12.00 16.91
C GLU A 116 9.28 12.69 17.47
N ILE A 117 8.28 11.93 17.92
CA ILE A 117 7.01 12.49 18.42
C ILE A 117 7.18 13.23 19.76
N ASN A 118 8.21 12.88 20.54
CA ASN A 118 8.53 13.54 21.81
C ASN A 118 9.35 14.84 21.66
N LYS A 119 9.73 15.27 20.45
CA LYS A 119 10.42 16.55 20.25
C LYS A 119 9.55 17.72 20.72
N LYS A 120 10.15 18.77 21.30
CA LYS A 120 9.43 19.94 21.84
C LYS A 120 8.48 20.58 20.81
N ASN A 121 8.94 20.72 19.58
CA ASN A 121 8.20 21.33 18.46
C ASN A 121 7.37 20.33 17.62
N TYR A 122 7.26 19.05 18.03
CA TYR A 122 6.43 18.09 17.30
C TYR A 122 4.95 18.47 17.41
N VAL A 123 4.28 18.52 16.25
CA VAL A 123 2.85 18.75 16.09
C VAL A 123 2.20 17.46 15.61
N CYS A 124 1.25 16.95 16.38
CA CYS A 124 0.52 15.73 16.07
C CYS A 124 -0.33 15.91 14.81
N LYS A 125 -0.12 15.02 13.84
CA LYS A 125 -0.95 14.87 12.64
C LYS A 125 -1.10 13.39 12.36
N PRO A 126 -2.24 12.92 11.79
CA PRO A 126 -2.40 11.51 11.46
C PRO A 126 -1.24 10.95 10.63
N ILE A 127 -0.69 9.83 11.08
CA ILE A 127 0.36 9.10 10.37
C ILE A 127 -0.26 7.98 9.55
N VAL A 128 0.08 7.91 8.26
CA VAL A 128 -0.27 6.77 7.41
C VAL A 128 0.80 5.69 7.47
N LEU A 129 0.43 4.48 7.90
CA LEU A 129 1.20 3.27 7.69
C LEU A 129 0.78 2.64 6.37
N GLY A 130 1.75 2.36 5.50
CA GLY A 130 1.49 1.67 4.23
C GLY A 130 1.28 2.57 3.02
N ALA A 131 1.83 3.78 3.05
CA ALA A 131 1.72 4.74 1.95
C ALA A 131 2.56 4.38 0.72
N ASN A 132 3.54 3.47 0.80
CA ASN A 132 4.39 3.06 -0.31
C ASN A 132 4.56 1.54 -0.39
N THR A 133 4.82 0.90 0.75
CA THR A 133 4.98 -0.56 0.89
C THR A 133 3.96 -1.08 1.91
N ASP A 134 3.58 -2.37 1.85
CA ASP A 134 2.56 -2.88 2.77
C ASP A 134 3.16 -3.13 4.16
N PRO A 135 2.58 -2.57 5.24
CA PRO A 135 3.08 -2.75 6.60
C PRO A 135 2.81 -4.16 7.12
N TYR A 136 1.91 -4.91 6.48
CA TYR A 136 1.53 -6.28 6.83
C TYR A 136 1.95 -7.30 5.77
N GLN A 137 3.02 -7.03 5.02
CA GLN A 137 3.63 -8.02 4.12
C GLN A 137 4.14 -9.25 4.92
N PRO A 138 4.34 -10.43 4.29
CA PRO A 138 4.73 -11.66 4.98
C PRO A 138 5.85 -11.54 6.04
N ALA A 139 6.87 -10.72 5.82
CA ALA A 139 7.95 -10.45 6.78
C ALA A 139 7.45 -9.93 8.14
N GLU A 140 6.35 -9.17 8.16
CA GLU A 140 5.75 -8.61 9.38
C GLU A 140 5.27 -9.69 10.35
N ALA A 141 4.97 -10.91 9.87
CA ALA A 141 4.58 -12.01 10.74
C ALA A 141 5.72 -12.43 11.69
N LYS A 142 6.98 -12.18 11.31
CA LYS A 142 8.18 -12.49 12.11
C LYS A 142 8.78 -11.26 12.77
N LEU A 143 8.81 -10.13 12.06
CA LEU A 143 9.55 -8.94 12.50
C LEU A 143 8.75 -8.02 13.43
N GLU A 144 7.42 -8.05 13.37
CA GLU A 144 6.53 -7.26 14.23
C GLU A 144 6.81 -5.75 14.27
N ILE A 145 7.40 -5.18 13.21
CA ILE A 145 7.81 -3.77 13.18
C ILE A 145 6.57 -2.88 13.17
N THR A 146 5.56 -3.22 12.35
CA THR A 146 4.29 -2.50 12.34
C THR A 146 3.62 -2.56 13.70
N ARG A 147 3.57 -3.75 14.33
CA ARG A 147 3.03 -3.90 15.69
C ARG A 147 3.77 -3.03 16.71
N SER A 148 5.10 -2.97 16.64
CA SER A 148 5.91 -2.12 17.53
C SER A 148 5.63 -0.62 17.33
N LEU A 149 5.41 -0.17 16.09
CA LEU A 149 4.99 1.19 15.79
C LEU A 149 3.58 1.48 16.35
N LEU A 150 2.64 0.54 16.22
CA LEU A 150 1.29 0.68 16.74
C LEU A 150 1.28 0.81 18.27
N LYS A 151 2.11 0.07 18.98
CA LYS A 151 2.27 0.22 20.44
C LYS A 151 2.70 1.63 20.82
N VAL A 152 3.74 2.17 20.17
CA VAL A 152 4.19 3.56 20.41
C VAL A 152 3.08 4.56 20.10
N LEU A 153 2.35 4.39 19.00
CA LEU A 153 1.25 5.29 18.65
C LEU A 153 0.10 5.22 19.67
N ALA A 154 -0.24 4.02 20.14
CA ALA A 154 -1.27 3.82 21.16
C ALA A 154 -0.88 4.45 22.50
N ASP A 155 0.36 4.21 22.96
CA ASP A 155 0.91 4.77 24.22
C ASP A 155 0.88 6.30 24.25
N HIS A 156 0.99 6.92 23.08
CA HIS A 156 0.99 8.37 22.90
C HIS A 156 -0.37 8.95 22.48
N GLN A 157 -1.43 8.12 22.41
CA GLN A 157 -2.74 8.49 21.87
C GLN A 157 -2.64 9.20 20.50
N HIS A 158 -1.72 8.72 19.66
CA HIS A 158 -1.40 9.31 18.38
C HIS A 158 -2.26 8.67 17.26
N PRO A 159 -2.93 9.46 16.40
CA PRO A 159 -3.78 8.93 15.35
C PRO A 159 -3.00 8.24 14.23
N VAL A 160 -3.55 7.14 13.73
CA VAL A 160 -2.98 6.29 12.69
C VAL A 160 -4.01 5.91 11.62
N ILE A 161 -3.56 5.92 10.37
CA ILE A 161 -4.30 5.38 9.23
C ILE A 161 -3.48 4.23 8.67
N ILE A 162 -4.08 3.07 8.45
CA ILE A 162 -3.38 1.90 7.90
C ILE A 162 -3.89 1.61 6.51
N ILE A 163 -3.00 1.40 5.54
CA ILE A 163 -3.34 0.92 4.20
C ILE A 163 -2.73 -0.47 4.03
N THR A 164 -3.54 -1.50 3.75
CA THR A 164 -3.03 -2.86 3.54
C THR A 164 -3.88 -3.69 2.57
N LYS A 165 -3.28 -4.78 2.08
CA LYS A 165 -3.89 -5.86 1.29
C LYS A 165 -3.93 -7.21 2.02
N ASN A 166 -3.45 -7.27 3.25
CA ASN A 166 -3.20 -8.54 3.93
C ASN A 166 -4.02 -8.68 5.23
N SER A 167 -4.45 -9.90 5.55
CA SER A 167 -5.25 -10.20 6.74
C SER A 167 -4.45 -10.22 8.04
N LEU A 168 -3.11 -10.15 7.96
CA LEU A 168 -2.26 -10.12 9.15
C LEU A 168 -2.57 -8.94 10.08
N ILE A 169 -3.20 -7.87 9.58
CA ILE A 169 -3.75 -6.79 10.41
C ILE A 169 -4.68 -7.28 11.52
N GLU A 170 -5.36 -8.42 11.34
CA GLU A 170 -6.24 -9.00 12.36
C GLU A 170 -5.48 -9.40 13.64
N ARG A 171 -4.16 -9.67 13.55
CA ARG A 171 -3.29 -9.91 14.72
C ARG A 171 -3.29 -8.72 15.68
N ASP A 172 -3.36 -7.51 15.13
CA ASP A 172 -3.17 -6.26 15.88
C ASP A 172 -4.51 -5.61 16.28
N LEU A 173 -5.63 -6.36 16.20
CA LEU A 173 -6.95 -5.92 16.69
C LEU A 173 -6.94 -5.56 18.18
N ASP A 174 -6.11 -6.24 18.98
CA ASP A 174 -5.96 -5.95 20.41
C ASP A 174 -5.50 -4.50 20.69
N ILE A 175 -4.72 -3.92 19.77
CA ILE A 175 -4.28 -2.51 19.84
C ILE A 175 -5.28 -1.62 19.10
N LEU A 176 -5.66 -1.99 17.87
CA LEU A 176 -6.44 -1.15 16.98
C LEU A 176 -7.86 -0.90 17.49
N SER A 177 -8.51 -1.88 18.12
CA SER A 177 -9.84 -1.70 18.71
C SER A 177 -9.81 -0.65 19.82
N GLY A 178 -8.80 -0.68 20.69
CA GLY A 178 -8.60 0.34 21.74
C GLY A 178 -8.32 1.73 21.18
N MET A 179 -7.56 1.84 20.09
CA MET A 179 -7.35 3.12 19.41
C MET A 179 -8.64 3.63 18.74
N ALA A 180 -9.45 2.75 18.17
CA ALA A 180 -10.67 3.11 17.46
C ALA A 180 -11.75 3.70 18.40
N THR A 181 -11.90 3.19 19.63
CA THR A 181 -12.83 3.76 20.62
C THR A 181 -12.52 5.22 20.97
N HIS A 182 -11.27 5.65 20.74
CA HIS A 182 -10.83 7.02 20.95
C HIS A 182 -10.78 7.86 19.67
N ASN A 183 -11.27 7.35 18.54
CA ASN A 183 -11.18 7.95 17.20
C ASN A 183 -9.73 8.15 16.72
N LEU A 184 -8.81 7.27 17.11
CA LEU A 184 -7.39 7.34 16.75
C LEU A 184 -7.01 6.44 15.57
N ALA A 185 -7.80 5.42 15.23
CA ALA A 185 -7.47 4.49 14.16
C ALA A 185 -8.55 4.43 13.08
N LYS A 186 -8.12 4.38 11.81
CA LYS A 186 -8.96 3.93 10.68
C LYS A 186 -8.13 3.14 9.67
N VAL A 187 -8.79 2.25 8.94
CA VAL A 187 -8.11 1.31 8.03
C VAL A 187 -8.64 1.46 6.61
N ALA A 188 -7.74 1.38 5.63
CA ALA A 188 -8.04 1.24 4.22
C ALA A 188 -7.60 -0.15 3.72
N ILE A 189 -8.55 -0.96 3.27
CA ILE A 189 -8.30 -2.27 2.69
C ILE A 189 -8.36 -2.17 1.17
N SER A 190 -7.27 -2.51 0.50
CA SER A 190 -7.23 -2.53 -0.97
C SER A 190 -7.81 -3.83 -1.53
N ILE A 191 -8.84 -3.74 -2.36
CA ILE A 191 -9.43 -4.86 -3.10
C ILE A 191 -9.36 -4.53 -4.59
N THR A 192 -8.61 -5.33 -5.32
CA THR A 192 -8.29 -5.10 -6.73
C THR A 192 -9.14 -5.96 -7.66
N SER A 193 -9.51 -7.16 -7.20
CA SER A 193 -10.38 -8.10 -7.90
C SER A 193 -11.01 -9.03 -6.86
N LEU A 194 -12.19 -9.57 -7.16
CA LEU A 194 -12.83 -10.68 -6.45
C LEU A 194 -12.40 -12.04 -7.03
N SER A 195 -11.73 -12.06 -8.19
CA SER A 195 -11.16 -13.27 -8.79
C SER A 195 -9.86 -13.70 -8.10
N THR A 196 -9.82 -14.95 -7.65
CA THR A 196 -8.62 -15.55 -7.08
C THR A 196 -7.54 -15.77 -8.13
N ASP A 197 -7.92 -16.07 -9.38
CA ASP A 197 -6.97 -16.28 -10.46
C ASP A 197 -6.29 -14.98 -10.89
N LEU A 198 -7.06 -13.90 -11.06
CA LEU A 198 -6.48 -12.58 -11.36
C LEU A 198 -5.58 -12.11 -10.21
N LYS A 199 -6.01 -12.30 -8.95
CA LYS A 199 -5.16 -12.03 -7.79
C LYS A 199 -3.85 -12.83 -7.84
N ARG A 200 -3.89 -14.11 -8.24
CA ARG A 200 -2.71 -14.99 -8.25
C ARG A 200 -1.63 -14.48 -9.20
N ILE A 201 -2.02 -14.01 -10.38
CA ILE A 201 -1.06 -13.50 -11.38
C ILE A 201 -0.68 -12.04 -11.13
N MET A 202 -1.52 -11.24 -10.47
CA MET A 202 -1.34 -9.80 -10.34
C MET A 202 -0.76 -9.37 -8.97
N GLU A 203 -1.11 -10.08 -7.90
CA GLU A 203 -0.75 -9.79 -6.50
C GLU A 203 -0.44 -11.07 -5.71
N PRO A 204 0.54 -11.88 -6.16
CA PRO A 204 0.67 -13.30 -5.82
C PRO A 204 0.68 -13.58 -4.32
N ARG A 205 1.34 -12.74 -3.51
CA ARG A 205 1.56 -12.98 -2.08
C ARG A 205 0.70 -12.14 -1.13
N THR A 206 -0.37 -11.52 -1.64
CA THR A 206 -1.40 -10.85 -0.81
C THR A 206 -2.45 -11.83 -0.29
N THR A 207 -3.34 -11.41 0.62
CA THR A 207 -4.51 -12.23 1.00
C THR A 207 -5.47 -12.38 -0.18
N ALA A 208 -6.12 -13.55 -0.31
CA ALA A 208 -7.19 -13.79 -1.27
C ALA A 208 -8.37 -12.81 -1.10
N PRO A 209 -9.15 -12.51 -2.15
CA PRO A 209 -10.23 -11.52 -2.07
C PRO A 209 -11.26 -11.79 -0.97
N SER A 210 -11.67 -13.04 -0.79
CA SER A 210 -12.58 -13.45 0.29
C SER A 210 -12.02 -13.18 1.69
N GLY A 211 -10.71 -13.38 1.88
CA GLY A 211 -10.03 -13.05 3.12
C GLY A 211 -9.99 -11.54 3.38
N ARG A 212 -9.83 -10.71 2.34
CA ARG A 212 -9.89 -9.24 2.48
C ARG A 212 -11.30 -8.76 2.85
N LEU A 213 -12.35 -9.37 2.30
CA LEU A 213 -13.74 -9.09 2.70
C LEU A 213 -14.01 -9.49 4.15
N ARG A 214 -13.50 -10.65 4.60
CA ARG A 214 -13.56 -11.07 6.01
C ARG A 214 -12.86 -10.06 6.93
N VAL A 215 -11.68 -9.57 6.54
CA VAL A 215 -10.96 -8.52 7.30
C VAL A 215 -11.80 -7.26 7.44
N ILE A 216 -12.47 -6.80 6.38
CA ILE A 216 -13.38 -5.64 6.45
C ILE A 216 -14.48 -5.87 7.49
N LYS A 217 -15.09 -7.06 7.47
CA LYS A 217 -16.13 -7.45 8.43
C LYS A 217 -15.60 -7.44 9.86
N ASN A 218 -14.49 -8.12 10.12
CA ASN A 218 -13.90 -8.24 11.45
C ASN A 218 -13.47 -6.87 12.01
N LEU A 219 -12.87 -6.00 11.19
CA LEU A 219 -12.52 -4.64 11.59
C LEU A 219 -13.76 -3.81 11.94
N THR A 220 -14.82 -3.94 11.14
CA THR A 220 -16.07 -3.19 11.35
C THR A 220 -16.83 -3.65 12.60
N GLU A 221 -16.85 -4.96 12.86
CA GLU A 221 -17.40 -5.55 14.10
C GLU A 221 -16.65 -5.09 15.35
N ASN A 222 -15.36 -4.75 15.20
CA ASN A 222 -14.52 -4.14 16.23
C ASN A 222 -14.59 -2.60 16.24
N HIS A 223 -15.59 -2.01 15.59
CA HIS A 223 -15.81 -0.56 15.51
C HIS A 223 -14.66 0.25 14.86
N ILE A 224 -13.76 -0.39 14.12
CA ILE A 224 -12.70 0.28 13.38
C ILE A 224 -13.28 0.79 12.05
N PRO A 225 -13.25 2.10 11.75
CA PRO A 225 -13.75 2.61 10.48
C PRO A 225 -12.95 2.07 9.30
N VAL A 226 -13.63 1.42 8.35
CA VAL A 226 -13.01 0.83 7.17
C VAL A 226 -13.36 1.58 5.88
N ARG A 227 -12.32 1.90 5.10
CA ARG A 227 -12.41 2.32 3.71
C ARG A 227 -11.99 1.18 2.79
N VAL A 228 -12.76 0.90 1.74
CA VAL A 228 -12.28 0.06 0.65
C VAL A 228 -11.57 0.91 -0.41
N MET A 229 -10.43 0.42 -0.91
CA MET A 229 -9.72 1.01 -2.04
C MET A 229 -9.75 0.06 -3.23
N VAL A 230 -10.49 0.43 -4.29
CA VAL A 230 -10.39 -0.25 -5.59
C VAL A 230 -9.18 0.30 -6.32
N ALA A 231 -8.00 -0.22 -5.98
CA ALA A 231 -6.72 0.39 -6.34
C ALA A 231 -5.65 -0.65 -6.68
N PRO A 232 -5.20 -0.74 -7.95
CA PRO A 232 -5.63 0.07 -9.09
C PRO A 232 -6.91 -0.45 -9.76
N VAL A 233 -7.63 0.44 -10.42
CA VAL A 233 -8.54 0.12 -11.52
C VAL A 233 -7.71 0.06 -12.81
N ILE A 234 -7.83 -1.05 -13.52
CA ILE A 234 -7.12 -1.39 -14.75
C ILE A 234 -8.20 -1.65 -15.83
N PRO A 235 -8.29 -0.80 -16.86
CA PRO A 235 -9.26 -0.95 -17.94
C PRO A 235 -9.18 -2.34 -18.57
N MET A 236 -10.33 -2.94 -18.86
CA MET A 236 -10.46 -4.25 -19.52
C MET A 236 -9.81 -5.42 -18.80
N ILE A 237 -9.35 -5.24 -17.55
CA ILE A 237 -8.77 -6.29 -16.71
C ILE A 237 -9.61 -6.50 -15.46
N ASN A 238 -9.74 -5.49 -14.60
CA ASN A 238 -10.52 -5.59 -13.35
C ASN A 238 -11.59 -4.51 -13.20
N ASP A 239 -11.66 -3.54 -14.11
CA ASP A 239 -12.64 -2.46 -14.05
C ASP A 239 -14.08 -2.95 -14.20
N ILE A 240 -14.30 -4.09 -14.85
CA ILE A 240 -15.59 -4.79 -14.90
C ILE A 240 -16.10 -5.24 -13.51
N GLU A 241 -15.20 -5.34 -12.53
CA GLU A 241 -15.53 -5.77 -11.17
C GLU A 241 -15.80 -4.60 -10.22
N LEU A 242 -15.63 -3.35 -10.66
CA LEU A 242 -15.69 -2.15 -9.81
C LEU A 242 -16.93 -2.13 -8.90
N GLU A 243 -18.12 -2.27 -9.48
CA GLU A 243 -19.37 -2.22 -8.73
C GLU A 243 -19.55 -3.45 -7.83
N LYS A 244 -19.09 -4.64 -8.28
CA LYS A 244 -19.18 -5.88 -7.49
C LYS A 244 -18.28 -5.83 -6.26
N ILE A 245 -17.06 -5.30 -6.41
CA ILE A 245 -16.13 -5.06 -5.30
C ILE A 245 -16.77 -4.11 -4.29
N MET A 246 -17.34 -2.99 -4.77
CA MET A 246 -17.99 -2.01 -3.89
C MET A 246 -19.21 -2.59 -3.16
N GLN A 247 -20.03 -3.38 -3.86
CA GLN A 247 -21.16 -4.08 -3.26
C GLN A 247 -20.71 -5.03 -2.15
N ALA A 248 -19.73 -5.89 -2.44
CA ALA A 248 -19.23 -6.88 -1.48
C ALA A 248 -18.56 -6.20 -0.26
N ALA A 249 -17.81 -5.11 -0.49
CA ALA A 249 -17.21 -4.34 0.58
C ALA A 249 -18.26 -3.66 1.48
N ALA A 250 -19.31 -3.09 0.90
CA ALA A 250 -20.43 -2.51 1.64
C ALA A 250 -21.18 -3.57 2.46
N GLN A 251 -21.46 -4.74 1.87
CA GLN A 251 -22.05 -5.89 2.57
C GLN A 251 -21.16 -6.41 3.71
N SER A 252 -19.85 -6.24 3.60
CA SER A 252 -18.89 -6.58 4.65
C SER A 252 -18.75 -5.48 5.72
N GLY A 253 -19.46 -4.35 5.61
CA GLY A 253 -19.47 -3.29 6.61
C GLY A 253 -18.62 -2.06 6.29
N ALA A 254 -17.91 -2.01 5.15
CA ALA A 254 -17.20 -0.79 4.75
C ALA A 254 -18.19 0.36 4.52
N LYS A 255 -17.90 1.54 5.08
CA LYS A 255 -18.71 2.75 4.90
C LYS A 255 -18.14 3.71 3.87
N TYR A 256 -16.83 3.60 3.60
CA TYR A 256 -16.12 4.50 2.71
C TYR A 256 -15.51 3.74 1.55
N ALA A 257 -15.45 4.37 0.40
CA ALA A 257 -14.81 3.81 -0.79
C ALA A 257 -13.98 4.86 -1.50
N ASN A 258 -12.91 4.44 -2.15
CA ASN A 258 -12.22 5.22 -3.16
C ASN A 258 -11.70 4.29 -4.26
N TYR A 259 -11.39 4.83 -5.42
CA TYR A 259 -10.65 4.11 -6.45
C TYR A 259 -9.44 4.91 -6.91
N VAL A 260 -8.45 4.22 -7.46
CA VAL A 260 -7.27 4.84 -8.06
C VAL A 260 -7.07 4.19 -9.42
N LEU A 261 -7.02 4.97 -10.49
CA LEU A 261 -6.64 4.48 -11.81
C LEU A 261 -5.18 4.03 -11.79
N ILE A 262 -4.86 2.96 -12.53
CA ILE A 262 -3.49 2.45 -12.64
C ILE A 262 -2.48 3.57 -12.94
N ARG A 263 -1.32 3.45 -12.28
CA ARG A 263 -0.18 4.35 -12.39
C ARG A 263 1.03 3.53 -12.82
N LEU A 264 1.68 3.95 -13.90
CA LEU A 264 2.83 3.24 -14.48
C LEU A 264 4.08 4.14 -14.51
N PRO A 265 4.56 4.62 -13.35
CA PRO A 265 5.76 5.46 -13.33
C PRO A 265 6.99 4.64 -13.73
N HIS A 266 7.83 5.24 -14.58
CA HIS A 266 9.17 4.73 -14.88
C HIS A 266 9.17 3.25 -15.32
N GLU A 267 9.97 2.38 -14.70
CA GLU A 267 10.16 0.97 -15.08
C GLU A 267 8.87 0.14 -14.93
N VAL A 268 7.90 0.61 -14.14
CA VAL A 268 6.61 -0.08 -13.93
C VAL A 268 5.85 -0.24 -15.24
N LYS A 269 5.96 0.72 -16.17
CA LYS A 269 5.25 0.64 -17.46
C LYS A 269 5.73 -0.55 -18.30
N ASP A 270 7.02 -0.83 -18.29
CA ASP A 270 7.63 -1.89 -19.11
C ASP A 270 7.38 -3.26 -18.47
N LEU A 271 7.54 -3.36 -17.14
CA LEU A 271 7.15 -4.54 -16.36
C LEU A 271 5.66 -4.89 -16.54
N PHE A 272 4.79 -3.88 -16.55
CA PHE A 272 3.36 -4.09 -16.72
C PHE A 272 2.99 -4.52 -18.16
N LYS A 273 3.66 -3.99 -19.18
CA LYS A 273 3.49 -4.43 -20.58
C LYS A 273 3.93 -5.87 -20.79
N GLU A 274 5.05 -6.27 -20.19
CA GLU A 274 5.54 -7.66 -20.20
C GLU A 274 4.49 -8.60 -19.57
N TRP A 275 3.96 -8.22 -18.41
CA TRP A 275 2.91 -8.95 -17.73
C TRP A 275 1.60 -9.05 -18.54
N LEU A 276 1.17 -7.95 -19.17
CA LEU A 276 0.01 -7.96 -20.06
C LEU A 276 0.22 -8.89 -21.26
N SER A 277 1.39 -8.83 -21.89
CA SER A 277 1.71 -9.67 -23.06
C SER A 277 1.72 -11.15 -22.69
N THR A 278 2.12 -11.48 -21.47
CA THR A 278 2.16 -12.86 -20.97
C THR A 278 0.79 -13.39 -20.57
N HIS A 279 0.00 -12.60 -19.83
CA HIS A 279 -1.24 -13.09 -19.22
C HIS A 279 -2.50 -12.71 -20.00
N PHE A 280 -2.44 -11.67 -20.82
CA PHE A 280 -3.56 -11.13 -21.60
C PHE A 280 -3.13 -10.68 -23.01
N PRO A 281 -2.46 -11.53 -23.80
CA PRO A 281 -1.85 -11.14 -25.08
C PRO A 281 -2.85 -10.48 -26.03
N GLU A 282 -4.06 -11.04 -26.15
CA GLU A 282 -5.11 -10.52 -27.04
C GLU A 282 -5.65 -9.14 -26.62
N ARG A 283 -5.49 -8.75 -25.36
CA ARG A 283 -5.99 -7.48 -24.81
C ARG A 283 -4.89 -6.47 -24.52
N ALA A 284 -3.61 -6.87 -24.56
CA ALA A 284 -2.48 -6.07 -24.09
C ALA A 284 -2.44 -4.67 -24.71
N GLU A 285 -2.46 -4.59 -26.05
CA GLU A 285 -2.43 -3.31 -26.75
C GLU A 285 -3.70 -2.47 -26.55
N HIS A 286 -4.85 -3.12 -26.42
CA HIS A 286 -6.10 -2.42 -26.15
C HIS A 286 -6.09 -1.78 -24.75
N VAL A 287 -5.64 -2.51 -23.73
CA VAL A 287 -5.46 -1.99 -22.36
C VAL A 287 -4.51 -0.79 -22.37
N MET A 288 -3.35 -0.92 -23.02
CA MET A 288 -2.37 0.16 -23.09
C MET A 288 -2.88 1.37 -23.88
N SER A 289 -3.68 1.15 -24.93
CA SER A 289 -4.35 2.21 -25.67
C SER A 289 -5.31 3.02 -24.78
N LEU A 290 -6.15 2.34 -23.99
CA LEU A 290 -7.05 3.01 -23.04
C LEU A 290 -6.29 3.78 -21.96
N ILE A 291 -5.17 3.23 -21.45
CA ILE A 291 -4.30 3.94 -20.51
C ILE A 291 -3.76 5.22 -21.15
N ARG A 292 -3.25 5.14 -22.39
CA ARG A 292 -2.75 6.33 -23.13
C ARG A 292 -3.84 7.38 -23.34
N GLN A 293 -5.04 6.96 -23.72
CA GLN A 293 -6.18 7.88 -23.91
C GLN A 293 -6.53 8.64 -22.63
N MET A 294 -6.48 7.98 -21.46
CA MET A 294 -6.75 8.63 -20.18
C MET A 294 -5.60 9.49 -19.63
N ARG A 295 -4.55 9.70 -20.42
CA ARG A 295 -3.28 10.33 -20.02
C ARG A 295 -2.73 11.25 -21.13
N GLY A 296 -3.59 11.75 -22.01
CA GLY A 296 -3.18 12.64 -23.11
C GLY A 296 -2.15 12.01 -24.06
N GLY A 297 -2.25 10.70 -24.31
CA GLY A 297 -1.35 9.94 -25.19
C GLY A 297 -0.14 9.31 -24.50
N LYS A 298 0.12 9.62 -23.22
CA LYS A 298 1.27 9.07 -22.46
C LYS A 298 0.93 7.79 -21.73
N GLU A 299 1.90 6.93 -21.44
CA GLU A 299 1.67 5.75 -20.57
C GLU A 299 1.50 6.14 -19.09
N TYR A 300 2.04 7.29 -18.67
CA TYR A 300 1.86 7.85 -17.34
C TYR A 300 2.01 9.37 -17.34
N ASP A 301 1.19 10.04 -16.51
CA ASP A 301 1.29 11.46 -16.20
C ASP A 301 1.41 11.63 -14.68
N ALA A 302 2.45 12.34 -14.25
CA ALA A 302 2.74 12.60 -12.84
C ALA A 302 2.04 13.85 -12.28
N LYS A 303 1.34 14.62 -13.13
CA LYS A 303 0.65 15.85 -12.74
C LYS A 303 -0.37 15.59 -11.62
N PHE A 304 -0.35 16.45 -10.60
CA PHE A 304 -1.34 16.41 -9.54
C PHE A 304 -2.76 16.66 -10.09
N GLY A 305 -3.75 16.07 -9.44
CA GLY A 305 -5.16 16.08 -9.82
C GLY A 305 -5.53 15.00 -10.83
N THR A 306 -4.67 14.74 -11.82
CA THR A 306 -4.94 13.79 -12.92
C THR A 306 -4.30 12.43 -12.69
N ARG A 307 -3.11 12.34 -12.09
CA ARG A 307 -2.34 11.07 -11.98
C ARG A 307 -3.07 9.90 -11.33
N MET A 308 -4.06 10.13 -10.46
CA MET A 308 -4.86 9.06 -9.82
C MET A 308 -6.22 8.81 -10.46
N ARG A 309 -6.71 9.71 -11.32
CA ARG A 309 -8.08 9.68 -11.87
C ARG A 309 -8.12 9.47 -13.38
N GLY A 310 -7.12 9.98 -14.10
CA GLY A 310 -7.13 10.08 -15.55
C GLY A 310 -8.01 11.21 -16.05
N GLU A 311 -8.07 11.36 -17.37
CA GLU A 311 -8.90 12.32 -18.09
C GLU A 311 -9.58 11.66 -19.30
N GLY A 312 -10.48 12.38 -19.98
CA GLY A 312 -11.22 11.87 -21.15
C GLY A 312 -12.38 10.92 -20.82
N GLU A 313 -13.01 10.40 -21.88
CA GLU A 313 -14.30 9.70 -21.79
C GLU A 313 -14.26 8.43 -20.94
N TYR A 314 -13.21 7.62 -21.07
CA TYR A 314 -13.09 6.39 -20.30
C TYR A 314 -12.91 6.67 -18.79
N ALA A 315 -12.12 7.70 -18.43
CA ALA A 315 -11.98 8.12 -17.04
C ALA A 315 -13.30 8.68 -16.48
N ASN A 316 -14.04 9.46 -17.29
CA ASN A 316 -15.37 9.96 -16.95
C ASN A 316 -16.37 8.81 -16.72
N LEU A 317 -16.31 7.76 -17.55
CA LEU A 317 -17.11 6.55 -17.38
C LEU A 317 -16.80 5.86 -16.05
N LEU A 318 -15.52 5.62 -15.74
CA LEU A 318 -15.11 4.99 -14.47
C LEU A 318 -15.56 5.83 -13.26
N LYS A 319 -15.38 7.16 -13.32
CA LYS A 319 -15.84 8.08 -12.28
C LYS A 319 -17.36 7.99 -12.09
N THR A 320 -18.12 8.00 -13.17
CA THR A 320 -19.59 7.94 -13.13
C THR A 320 -20.06 6.62 -12.54
N ARG A 321 -19.50 5.50 -13.00
CA ARG A 321 -19.75 4.16 -12.45
C ARG A 321 -19.48 4.10 -10.95
N PHE A 322 -18.33 4.61 -10.51
CA PHE A 322 -17.97 4.67 -9.09
C PHE A 322 -18.95 5.51 -8.27
N LEU A 323 -19.34 6.70 -8.74
CA LEU A 323 -20.27 7.57 -8.02
C LEU A 323 -21.68 6.95 -7.91
N LEU A 324 -22.16 6.34 -8.99
CA LEU A 324 -23.43 5.61 -9.00
C LEU A 324 -23.40 4.42 -8.06
N ALA A 325 -22.30 3.67 -8.03
CA ALA A 325 -22.11 2.56 -7.10
C ALA A 325 -22.05 3.03 -5.64
N CYS A 326 -21.40 4.17 -5.36
CA CYS A 326 -21.42 4.77 -4.02
C CYS A 326 -22.84 5.08 -3.57
N LYS A 327 -23.64 5.74 -4.44
CA LYS A 327 -25.05 6.04 -4.16
C LYS A 327 -25.87 4.77 -3.96
N ARG A 328 -25.70 3.77 -4.84
CA ARG A 328 -26.44 2.50 -4.80
C ARG A 328 -26.17 1.70 -3.53
N TYR A 329 -24.91 1.62 -3.11
CA TYR A 329 -24.48 0.80 -1.97
C TYR A 329 -24.27 1.59 -0.68
N ARG A 330 -24.73 2.86 -0.64
CA ARG A 330 -24.63 3.75 0.52
C ARG A 330 -23.20 3.91 1.05
N LEU A 331 -22.22 3.92 0.15
CA LEU A 331 -20.82 4.23 0.47
C LEU A 331 -20.59 5.73 0.36
N ASN A 332 -19.74 6.29 1.22
CA ASN A 332 -19.42 7.72 1.26
C ASN A 332 -20.63 8.65 1.48
N VAL A 333 -21.71 8.16 2.12
CA VAL A 333 -22.88 8.99 2.47
C VAL A 333 -22.47 10.09 3.46
N GLU A 334 -21.67 9.70 4.46
CA GLU A 334 -21.04 10.61 5.39
C GLU A 334 -19.56 10.79 5.03
N PRO A 335 -18.96 11.95 5.35
CA PRO A 335 -17.52 12.12 5.32
C PRO A 335 -16.80 11.06 6.19
N SER A 336 -15.60 10.67 5.78
CA SER A 336 -14.76 9.81 6.62
C SER A 336 -14.36 10.55 7.88
N PRO A 337 -14.42 9.91 9.07
CA PRO A 337 -14.13 10.59 10.33
C PRO A 337 -12.72 11.18 10.31
N ALA A 338 -12.63 12.43 10.76
CA ALA A 338 -11.36 13.02 11.15
C ALA A 338 -10.85 12.23 12.36
N LEU A 339 -9.55 11.94 12.38
CA LEU A 339 -8.94 11.28 13.53
C LEU A 339 -8.61 12.33 14.59
N GLU A 340 -8.77 11.94 15.86
CA GLU A 340 -8.52 12.80 17.01
C GLU A 340 -7.01 13.06 17.17
N THR A 341 -6.62 14.33 17.28
CA THR A 341 -5.22 14.75 17.48
C THR A 341 -5.02 15.43 18.84
N GLY A 342 -6.08 15.92 19.49
CA GLY A 342 -6.02 16.64 20.75
C GLY A 342 -5.74 15.76 21.97
N LYS A 343 -5.94 14.44 21.84
CA LYS A 343 -5.57 13.45 22.86
C LYS A 343 -4.09 13.12 22.89
N PHE A 344 -3.33 13.51 21.87
CA PHE A 344 -1.91 13.20 21.79
C PHE A 344 -1.15 13.71 23.00
N CYS A 345 -0.37 12.82 23.63
CA CYS A 345 0.44 13.14 24.79
C CYS A 345 1.92 12.80 24.55
N LYS A 346 2.83 13.59 25.11
CA LYS A 346 4.28 13.31 25.10
C LYS A 346 4.68 12.60 26.39
N LYS A 347 5.70 11.75 26.34
CA LYS A 347 6.22 11.01 27.49
C LYS A 347 6.74 11.99 28.53
N GLY A 348 6.26 11.89 29.77
CA GLY A 348 6.69 12.73 30.89
C GLY A 348 5.94 14.06 31.07
N ASN A 349 4.97 14.38 30.22
CA ASN A 349 4.01 15.46 30.48
C ASN A 349 2.63 14.83 30.75
N PRO A 350 2.30 14.44 32.00
CA PRO A 350 0.89 14.29 32.36
C PRO A 350 0.16 15.59 31.99
N PRO A 351 -1.12 15.54 31.57
CA PRO A 351 -1.89 16.75 31.34
C PRO A 351 -1.77 17.61 32.60
N TYR A 352 -1.30 18.84 32.43
CA TYR A 352 -1.02 19.77 33.53
C TYR A 352 -2.16 19.70 34.54
N LYS A 353 -1.92 19.07 35.69
CA LYS A 353 -2.69 19.35 36.89
C LYS A 353 -2.35 20.79 37.21
N GLN A 354 -3.18 21.72 36.75
CA GLN A 354 -3.14 23.09 37.22
C GLN A 354 -3.28 23.00 38.74
N LEU A 355 -2.17 23.15 39.45
CA LEU A 355 -2.19 23.31 40.90
C LEU A 355 -3.02 24.57 41.14
N SER A 356 -4.23 24.40 41.65
CA SER A 356 -5.00 25.51 42.18
C SER A 356 -4.16 26.11 43.31
N LEU A 357 -3.63 27.32 43.08
CA LEU A 357 -2.95 28.15 44.08
C LEU A 357 -3.88 28.62 45.22
N TRP A 358 -5.10 28.06 45.28
CA TRP A 358 -6.16 28.39 46.21
C TRP A 358 -6.79 27.08 46.67
N GLN A 359 -6.08 26.36 47.53
CA GLN A 359 -6.79 25.66 48.61
C GLN A 359 -6.65 26.56 49.82
N ASP A 360 -7.60 27.50 49.89
CA ASP A 360 -8.01 28.14 51.12
C ASP A 360 -8.46 27.03 52.09
N GLU A 361 -7.95 27.04 53.31
CA GLU A 361 -8.73 27.35 54.52
C GLU A 361 -7.91 27.08 55.80
N TRP A 362 -7.71 28.17 56.55
CA TRP A 362 -7.69 28.36 58.01
C TRP A 362 -7.43 27.18 58.96
#